data_AF-A0A932KUJ6-F1
#
_entry.id   AF-A0A932KUJ6-F1
#
_cell.length_a   1.000
_cell.length_b   1.000
_cell.length_c   1.000
_cell.angle_alpha   90.00
_cell.angle_beta   90.00
_cell.angle_gamma   90.00
#
_symmetry.space_group_name_H-M   'P 1'
#
loop_
_entity.id
_entity.type
_entity.pdbx_description
1 polymer ?
#
loop_
_entity_poly.entity_id
_entity_poly.type
_entity_poly.pdbx_seq_one_letter_code
_entity_poly.pdbx_strand_id
1 'polypeptide(L)'
;MTKRRRLYEGKAKVLYEGPEPGTLVQYFKDDTSAMNNRKKGTIEGKGVINNRISEYLMVKLGEIGVPTHFIKRLNMREQLVRQVEIIPIEVVVRNVAATSLSKRFGIPEGTALPRSIIEFYYKSDELGDPMVSDEHITAFGWANPQELDEMMQLAVRINDYLSGLFFGIGL
;
A
#
# COMPACT_ATOMS: atom_id res chain seq x y z
N MET A 1 11.01 16.89 25.30
CA MET A 1 9.98 16.43 24.34
C MET A 1 9.51 15.06 24.78
N THR A 2 8.24 14.92 25.15
CA THR A 2 7.65 13.66 25.59
C THR A 2 7.77 12.64 24.46
N LYS A 3 8.49 11.53 24.72
CA LYS A 3 8.69 10.44 23.75
C LYS A 3 7.31 9.82 23.46
N ARG A 4 6.74 10.06 22.27
CA ARG A 4 5.50 9.39 21.83
C ARG A 4 5.73 7.88 21.85
N ARG A 5 4.76 7.10 22.34
CA ARG A 5 4.88 5.65 22.43
C ARG A 5 4.91 5.06 21.01
N ARG A 6 6.00 4.35 20.67
CA ARG A 6 6.12 3.60 19.42
C ARG A 6 5.28 2.32 19.56
N LEU A 7 4.37 2.11 18.62
CA LEU A 7 3.47 0.94 18.60
C LEU A 7 3.99 -0.15 17.68
N TYR A 8 4.50 0.23 16.51
CA TYR A 8 4.98 -0.70 15.50
C TYR A 8 6.08 -0.06 14.65
N GLU A 9 7.04 -0.85 14.20
CA GLU A 9 8.05 -0.44 13.24
C GLU A 9 8.15 -1.49 12.13
N GLY A 10 7.82 -1.06 10.91
CA GLY A 10 7.98 -1.86 9.71
C GLY A 10 9.22 -1.46 8.90
N LYS A 11 9.35 -2.03 7.70
CA LYS A 11 10.48 -1.78 6.79
C LYS A 11 10.64 -0.29 6.44
N ALA A 12 9.53 0.38 6.10
CA ALA A 12 9.56 1.75 5.58
C ALA A 12 8.90 2.80 6.50
N LYS A 13 8.18 2.37 7.54
CA LYS A 13 7.34 3.26 8.35
C LYS A 13 7.39 2.88 9.83
N VAL A 14 7.22 3.87 10.70
CA VAL A 14 7.03 3.69 12.14
C VAL A 14 5.64 4.23 12.51
N LEU A 15 4.91 3.50 13.34
CA LEU A 15 3.63 3.94 13.89
C LEU A 15 3.80 4.31 15.36
N TYR A 16 3.36 5.51 15.70
CA TYR A 16 3.27 6.01 17.06
C TYR A 16 1.81 6.19 17.46
N GLU A 17 1.57 6.17 18.76
CA GLU A 17 0.28 6.55 19.35
C GLU A 17 -0.12 7.97 18.91
N GLY A 18 -1.38 8.10 18.47
CA GLY A 18 -1.97 9.37 18.08
C GLY A 18 -2.39 10.24 19.28
N PRO A 19 -2.74 11.51 19.05
CA PRO A 19 -3.22 12.42 20.09
C PRO A 19 -4.63 12.07 20.59
N GLU A 20 -5.42 11.36 19.80
CA GLU A 20 -6.82 11.00 20.11
C GLU A 20 -7.04 9.48 19.95
N PRO A 21 -7.95 8.86 20.73
CA PRO A 21 -8.34 7.47 20.54
C PRO A 21 -8.74 7.18 19.10
N GLY A 22 -8.29 6.04 18.56
CA GLY A 22 -8.55 5.66 17.17
C GLY A 22 -7.71 6.39 16.13
N THR A 23 -6.67 7.13 16.54
CA THR A 23 -5.71 7.79 15.62
C THR A 23 -4.27 7.33 15.87
N LEU A 24 -3.46 7.34 14.81
CA LEU A 24 -2.04 7.00 14.85
C LEU A 24 -1.21 8.07 14.13
N VAL A 25 0.03 8.27 14.57
CA VAL A 25 1.03 9.03 13.82
C VAL A 25 1.90 8.08 13.01
N GLN A 26 1.84 8.19 11.69
CA GLN A 26 2.65 7.43 10.75
C GLN A 26 3.88 8.24 10.32
N TYR A 27 5.07 7.74 10.65
CA TYR A 27 6.36 8.33 10.27
C TYR A 27 7.00 7.56 9.11
N PHE A 28 7.48 8.28 8.09
CA PHE A 28 8.11 7.73 6.90
C PHE A 28 9.64 7.72 7.01
N LYS A 29 10.25 6.51 6.92
CA LYS A 29 11.70 6.30 7.00
C LYS A 29 12.39 6.47 5.65
N ASP A 30 13.67 6.81 5.71
CA ASP A 30 14.58 6.84 4.55
C ASP A 30 15.13 5.44 4.20
N ASP A 31 14.87 4.46 5.08
CA ASP A 31 15.20 3.06 4.90
C ASP A 31 14.60 2.51 3.60
N THR A 32 15.41 1.76 2.86
CA THR A 32 15.00 1.01 1.69
C THR A 32 15.32 -0.46 1.94
N SER A 33 14.44 -1.32 1.44
CA SER A 33 14.76 -2.73 1.34
C SER A 33 14.35 -3.28 -0.02
N ALA A 34 15.20 -4.13 -0.58
CA ALA A 34 14.95 -4.84 -1.81
C ALA A 34 15.21 -6.34 -1.62
N MET A 35 14.58 -7.17 -2.46
CA MET A 35 14.70 -8.62 -2.45
C MET A 35 14.41 -9.25 -1.07
N ASN A 36 13.19 -9.05 -0.53
CA ASN A 36 12.76 -9.60 0.77
C ASN A 36 13.77 -9.30 1.89
N ASN A 37 14.08 -8.02 2.10
CA ASN A 37 15.04 -7.53 3.11
C ASN A 37 16.51 -7.96 2.95
N ARG A 38 16.90 -8.64 1.87
CA ARG A 38 18.30 -9.05 1.65
C ARG A 38 19.23 -7.89 1.31
N LYS A 39 18.71 -6.82 0.70
CA LYS A 39 19.46 -5.57 0.49
C LYS A 39 18.79 -4.47 1.31
N LYS A 40 19.51 -3.93 2.29
CA LYS A 40 19.09 -2.76 3.08
C LYS A 40 19.97 -1.57 2.72
N GLY A 41 19.37 -0.40 2.65
CA GLY A 41 20.07 0.86 2.41
C GLY A 41 19.28 2.04 2.92
N THR A 42 19.85 3.23 2.79
CA THR A 42 19.19 4.49 3.14
C THR A 42 19.27 5.40 1.93
N ILE A 43 18.13 5.92 1.49
CA ILE A 43 18.07 6.98 0.48
C ILE A 43 17.62 8.24 1.21
N GLU A 44 18.54 9.19 1.37
CA GLU A 44 18.26 10.45 2.05
C GLU A 44 17.08 11.18 1.41
N GLY A 45 16.12 11.62 2.23
CA GLY A 45 14.94 12.34 1.77
C GLY A 45 13.82 11.46 1.20
N LYS A 46 14.03 10.14 1.03
CA LYS A 46 12.98 9.20 0.58
C LYS A 46 11.70 9.30 1.41
N GLY A 47 11.84 9.33 2.74
CA GLY A 47 10.69 9.40 3.65
C GLY A 47 9.90 10.69 3.48
N VAL A 48 10.58 11.80 3.21
CA VAL A 48 9.94 13.10 2.95
C VAL A 48 9.14 13.08 1.64
N ILE A 49 9.74 12.56 0.58
CA ILE A 49 9.10 12.45 -0.73
C ILE A 49 7.89 11.50 -0.65
N ASN A 50 8.06 10.32 -0.06
CA ASN A 50 6.99 9.34 0.09
C ASN A 50 5.83 9.86 0.95
N ASN A 51 6.12 10.63 2.00
CA ASN A 51 5.08 11.27 2.81
C ASN A 51 4.25 12.25 1.95
N ARG A 52 4.89 13.10 1.15
CA ARG A 52 4.19 14.07 0.28
C ARG A 52 3.38 13.39 -0.82
N ILE A 53 3.96 12.40 -1.50
CA ILE A 53 3.24 11.65 -2.53
C ILE A 53 2.04 10.91 -1.92
N SER A 54 2.25 10.25 -0.77
CA SER A 54 1.18 9.53 -0.07
C SER A 54 0.05 10.47 0.37
N GLU A 55 0.37 11.66 0.90
CA GLU A 55 -0.64 12.69 1.22
C GLU A 55 -1.44 13.06 -0.04
N TYR A 56 -0.76 13.44 -1.11
CA TYR A 56 -1.41 13.90 -2.33
C TYR A 56 -2.37 12.85 -2.90
N LEU A 57 -1.92 11.60 -3.03
CA LEU A 57 -2.75 10.52 -3.55
C LEU A 57 -3.94 10.21 -2.63
N MET A 58 -3.74 10.16 -1.32
CA MET A 58 -4.83 9.88 -0.38
C MET A 58 -5.89 10.99 -0.34
N VAL A 59 -5.47 12.26 -0.46
CA VAL A 59 -6.40 13.40 -0.59
C VAL A 59 -7.20 13.29 -1.89
N LYS A 60 -6.52 13.03 -3.01
CA LYS A 60 -7.16 12.89 -4.33
C LYS A 60 -8.17 11.73 -4.39
N LEU A 61 -7.83 10.61 -3.76
CA LEU A 61 -8.76 9.48 -3.59
C LEU A 61 -9.95 9.85 -2.69
N GLY A 62 -9.70 10.59 -1.61
CA GLY A 62 -10.77 11.09 -0.74
C GLY A 62 -11.74 12.03 -1.45
N GLU A 63 -11.25 12.93 -2.31
CA GLU A 63 -12.06 13.87 -3.11
C GLU A 63 -13.06 13.17 -4.04
N ILE A 64 -12.71 11.97 -4.54
CA ILE A 64 -13.64 11.17 -5.36
C ILE A 64 -14.50 10.22 -4.54
N GLY A 65 -14.43 10.24 -3.20
CA GLY A 65 -15.23 9.40 -2.31
C GLY A 65 -14.69 7.99 -2.08
N VAL A 66 -13.39 7.75 -2.30
CA VAL A 66 -12.73 6.52 -1.83
C VAL A 66 -12.36 6.70 -0.35
N PRO A 67 -12.85 5.83 0.56
CA PRO A 67 -12.51 5.93 1.97
C PRO A 67 -11.03 5.63 2.20
N THR A 68 -10.35 6.49 2.97
CA THR A 68 -8.94 6.31 3.31
C THR A 68 -8.71 6.51 4.82
N HIS A 69 -7.63 5.94 5.33
CA HIS A 69 -7.22 6.21 6.72
C HIS A 69 -6.64 7.62 6.89
N PHE A 70 -6.36 8.35 5.81
CA PHE A 70 -5.64 9.62 5.91
C PHE A 70 -6.52 10.68 6.57
N ILE A 71 -5.95 11.42 7.53
CA ILE A 71 -6.62 12.56 8.17
C ILE A 71 -5.94 13.85 7.73
N LYS A 72 -4.64 14.01 8.04
CA LYS A 72 -3.84 15.18 7.64
C LYS A 72 -2.35 14.91 7.80
N ARG A 73 -1.52 15.65 7.05
CA ARG A 73 -0.07 15.68 7.28
C ARG A 73 0.26 16.53 8.50
N LEU A 74 1.24 16.09 9.30
CA LEU A 74 1.71 16.81 10.49
C LEU A 74 3.00 17.59 10.21
N ASN A 75 3.92 17.02 9.44
CA ASN A 75 5.17 17.66 9.04
C ASN A 75 5.75 17.00 7.79
N MET A 76 7.05 17.18 7.52
CA MET A 76 7.71 16.62 6.34
C MET A 76 7.82 15.09 6.36
N ARG A 77 7.71 14.42 7.51
CA ARG A 77 7.84 12.95 7.64
C ARG A 77 6.65 12.26 8.29
N GLU A 78 5.72 13.00 8.88
CA GLU A 78 4.62 12.44 9.66
C GLU A 78 3.24 12.77 9.09
N GLN A 79 2.33 11.81 9.16
CA GLN A 79 0.90 11.97 8.91
C GLN A 79 0.09 11.45 10.10
N LEU A 80 -1.05 12.09 10.35
CA LEU A 80 -2.09 11.59 11.23
C LEU A 80 -3.05 10.72 10.41
N VAL A 81 -3.28 9.50 10.87
CA VAL A 81 -4.14 8.52 10.20
C VAL A 81 -5.11 7.88 11.20
N ARG A 82 -6.23 7.36 10.70
CA ARG A 82 -7.16 6.53 11.46
C ARG A 82 -6.51 5.19 11.77
N GLN A 83 -6.65 4.72 13.00
CA GLN A 83 -6.30 3.35 13.38
C GLN A 83 -7.28 2.40 12.69
N VAL A 84 -6.74 1.34 12.09
CA VAL A 84 -7.52 0.29 11.44
C VAL A 84 -6.97 -1.07 11.83
N GLU A 85 -7.81 -2.08 11.73
CA GLU A 85 -7.36 -3.47 11.65
C GLU A 85 -6.93 -3.75 10.20
N ILE A 86 -5.71 -4.23 10.03
CA ILE A 86 -5.17 -4.53 8.69
C ILE A 86 -5.58 -5.93 8.31
N ILE A 87 -6.33 -6.06 7.22
CA ILE A 87 -6.49 -7.33 6.51
C ILE A 87 -5.09 -7.73 5.98
N PRO A 88 -4.56 -8.92 6.30
CA PRO A 88 -3.18 -9.29 6.00
C PRO A 88 -3.00 -9.70 4.53
N ILE A 89 -3.57 -8.94 3.60
CA ILE A 89 -3.55 -9.18 2.16
C ILE A 89 -3.03 -7.93 1.44
N GLU A 90 -2.05 -8.12 0.57
CA GLU A 90 -1.64 -7.11 -0.40
C GLU A 90 -2.45 -7.30 -1.69
N VAL A 91 -3.22 -6.27 -2.04
CA VAL A 91 -4.00 -6.23 -3.28
C VAL A 91 -3.18 -5.53 -4.35
N VAL A 92 -2.80 -6.26 -5.40
CA VAL A 92 -1.93 -5.76 -6.47
C VAL A 92 -2.71 -5.66 -7.76
N VAL A 93 -2.81 -4.45 -8.32
CA VAL A 93 -3.43 -4.21 -9.63
C VAL A 93 -2.35 -4.05 -10.69
N ARG A 94 -2.52 -4.70 -11.85
CA ARG A 94 -1.58 -4.65 -12.98
C ARG A 94 -2.29 -4.25 -14.26
N ASN A 95 -1.84 -3.18 -14.89
CA ASN A 95 -2.27 -2.78 -16.25
C ASN A 95 -1.24 -3.21 -17.32
N VAL A 96 0.01 -3.40 -16.92
CA VAL A 96 1.14 -3.76 -17.78
C VAL A 96 1.90 -4.93 -17.13
N ALA A 97 2.35 -5.88 -17.93
CA ALA A 97 3.17 -6.99 -17.47
C ALA A 97 4.56 -6.47 -17.07
N ALA A 98 4.93 -6.71 -15.81
CA ALA A 98 6.24 -6.36 -15.27
C ALA A 98 6.62 -7.31 -14.12
N THR A 99 7.89 -7.28 -13.75
CA THR A 99 8.43 -7.94 -12.55
C THR A 99 7.97 -9.41 -12.36
N SER A 100 7.23 -9.71 -11.29
CA SER A 100 6.84 -11.08 -10.93
C SER A 100 5.82 -11.69 -11.89
N LEU A 101 4.97 -10.87 -12.55
CA LEU A 101 4.02 -11.36 -13.55
C LEU A 101 4.77 -11.84 -14.80
N SER A 102 5.66 -10.99 -15.33
CA SER A 102 6.48 -11.30 -16.50
C SER A 102 7.32 -12.55 -16.29
N LYS A 103 7.99 -12.65 -15.12
CA LYS A 103 8.80 -13.83 -14.79
C LYS A 103 7.97 -15.11 -14.65
N ARG A 104 6.77 -15.03 -14.06
CA ARG A 104 5.91 -16.19 -13.79
C ARG A 104 5.27 -16.77 -15.05
N PHE A 105 4.83 -15.91 -15.96
CA PHE A 105 4.09 -16.31 -17.15
C PHE A 105 4.89 -16.21 -18.46
N GLY A 106 6.15 -15.79 -18.41
CA GLY A 106 6.99 -15.64 -19.60
C GLY A 106 6.53 -14.50 -20.53
N ILE A 107 5.80 -13.52 -20.00
CA ILE A 107 5.31 -12.38 -20.76
C ILE A 107 6.39 -11.28 -20.78
N PRO A 108 6.76 -10.73 -21.95
CA PRO A 108 7.74 -9.64 -22.01
C PRO A 108 7.35 -8.45 -21.13
N GLU A 109 8.33 -7.88 -20.42
CA GLU A 109 8.12 -6.69 -19.59
C GLU A 109 7.73 -5.48 -20.46
N GLY A 110 6.77 -4.69 -19.98
CA GLY A 110 6.18 -3.59 -20.75
C GLY A 110 5.00 -4.00 -21.63
N THR A 111 4.65 -5.29 -21.71
CA THR A 111 3.47 -5.73 -22.47
C THR A 111 2.19 -5.19 -21.83
N ALA A 112 1.42 -4.39 -22.56
CA ALA A 112 0.10 -3.94 -22.14
C ALA A 112 -0.86 -5.13 -21.99
N LEU A 113 -1.60 -5.19 -20.88
CA LEU A 113 -2.58 -6.25 -20.65
C LEU A 113 -3.92 -5.85 -21.28
N PRO A 114 -4.68 -6.79 -21.86
CA PRO A 114 -5.98 -6.49 -22.48
C PRO A 114 -7.03 -6.03 -21.45
N ARG A 115 -6.81 -6.33 -20.16
CA ARG A 115 -7.57 -5.83 -19.01
C ARG A 115 -6.67 -5.77 -17.78
N SER A 116 -7.03 -4.95 -16.80
CA SER A 116 -6.35 -4.96 -15.51
C SER A 116 -6.51 -6.32 -14.81
N ILE A 117 -5.43 -6.79 -14.20
CA ILE A 117 -5.42 -8.01 -13.38
C ILE A 117 -5.28 -7.60 -11.92
N ILE A 118 -6.07 -8.22 -11.04
CA ILE A 118 -5.93 -8.12 -9.59
C ILE A 118 -5.32 -9.43 -9.09
N GLU A 119 -4.26 -9.33 -8.31
CA GLU A 119 -3.60 -10.46 -7.65
C GLU A 119 -3.57 -10.20 -6.14
N PHE A 120 -3.70 -11.27 -5.35
CA PHE A 120 -3.61 -11.21 -3.90
C PHE A 120 -2.33 -11.88 -3.41
N TYR A 121 -1.70 -11.27 -2.41
CA TYR A 121 -0.53 -11.82 -1.75
C TYR A 121 -0.74 -11.79 -0.24
N TYR A 122 -0.46 -12.90 0.44
CA TYR A 122 -0.55 -12.95 1.90
C TYR A 122 0.60 -12.16 2.51
N LYS A 123 0.29 -11.17 3.33
CA LYS A 123 1.29 -10.28 3.94
C LYS A 123 2.06 -11.02 5.04
N SER A 124 3.20 -11.60 4.68
CA SER A 124 4.07 -12.32 5.59
C SER A 124 5.52 -12.24 5.13
N ASP A 125 6.29 -11.41 5.84
CA ASP A 125 7.72 -11.24 5.62
C ASP A 125 8.48 -12.57 5.76
N GLU A 126 8.02 -13.46 6.64
CA GLU A 126 8.60 -14.78 6.88
C GLU A 126 8.39 -15.71 5.69
N LEU A 127 7.18 -15.71 5.11
CA LEU A 127 6.83 -16.54 3.96
C LEU A 127 7.19 -15.88 2.62
N GLY A 128 7.70 -14.65 2.64
CA GLY A 128 8.09 -13.91 1.44
C GLY A 128 6.91 -13.47 0.59
N ASP A 129 5.80 -13.13 1.24
CA ASP A 129 4.56 -12.62 0.64
C ASP A 129 4.02 -13.52 -0.49
N PRO A 130 3.59 -14.77 -0.21
CA PRO A 130 3.17 -15.71 -1.24
C PRO A 130 1.87 -15.26 -1.93
N MET A 131 1.76 -15.52 -3.24
CA MET A 131 0.50 -15.30 -3.96
C MET A 131 -0.56 -16.28 -3.48
N VAL A 132 -1.78 -15.79 -3.27
CA VAL A 132 -2.92 -16.55 -2.77
C VAL A 132 -4.15 -16.34 -3.65
N SER A 133 -5.07 -17.29 -3.63
CA SER A 133 -6.41 -17.15 -4.22
C SER A 133 -7.38 -16.53 -3.22
N ASP A 134 -8.52 -16.10 -3.71
CA ASP A 134 -9.73 -15.80 -2.95
C ASP A 134 -10.14 -16.94 -2.01
N GLU A 135 -10.08 -18.19 -2.47
CA GLU A 135 -10.35 -19.38 -1.66
C GLU A 135 -9.43 -19.47 -0.43
N HIS A 136 -8.14 -19.15 -0.56
CA HIS A 136 -7.25 -19.11 0.61
C HIS A 136 -7.65 -18.00 1.59
N ILE A 137 -8.04 -16.82 1.07
CA ILE A 137 -8.42 -15.67 1.89
C ILE A 137 -9.64 -15.98 2.75
N THR A 138 -10.68 -16.55 2.14
CA THR A 138 -11.93 -16.86 2.81
C THR A 138 -11.80 -18.10 3.70
N ALA A 139 -11.14 -19.16 3.22
CA ALA A 139 -10.97 -20.40 3.99
C ALA A 139 -10.10 -20.22 5.25
N PHE A 140 -9.11 -19.33 5.21
CA PHE A 140 -8.27 -19.02 6.37
C PHE A 140 -8.82 -17.89 7.25
N GLY A 141 -9.96 -17.31 6.88
CA GLY A 141 -10.63 -16.25 7.66
C GLY A 141 -9.85 -14.93 7.72
N TRP A 142 -9.03 -14.65 6.70
CA TRP A 142 -8.30 -13.38 6.62
C TRP A 142 -9.20 -12.22 6.18
N ALA A 143 -10.20 -12.53 5.37
CA ALA A 143 -11.30 -11.64 5.04
C ALA A 143 -12.53 -12.49 4.72
N ASN A 144 -13.71 -11.97 4.99
CA ASN A 144 -14.96 -12.59 4.55
C ASN A 144 -15.24 -12.27 3.06
N PRO A 145 -16.16 -12.98 2.39
CA PRO A 145 -16.47 -12.75 0.98
C PRO A 145 -16.86 -11.31 0.65
N GLN A 146 -17.56 -10.63 1.57
CA GLN A 146 -18.02 -9.26 1.34
C GLN A 146 -16.87 -8.25 1.44
N GLU A 147 -15.95 -8.42 2.38
CA GLU A 147 -14.71 -7.64 2.44
C GLU A 147 -13.85 -7.84 1.19
N LEU A 148 -13.80 -9.07 0.67
CA LEU A 148 -13.08 -9.39 -0.56
C LEU A 148 -13.69 -8.67 -1.78
N ASP A 149 -15.01 -8.70 -1.91
CA ASP A 149 -15.72 -7.98 -2.97
C ASP A 149 -15.49 -6.46 -2.87
N GLU A 150 -15.56 -5.89 -1.67
CA GLU A 150 -15.28 -4.47 -1.43
C GLU A 150 -13.84 -4.10 -1.80
N MET A 151 -12.85 -4.94 -1.40
CA MET A 151 -11.45 -4.75 -1.79
C MET A 151 -11.28 -4.75 -3.31
N MET A 152 -11.93 -5.67 -4.03
CA MET A 152 -11.85 -5.72 -5.49
C MET A 152 -12.47 -4.48 -6.15
N GLN A 153 -13.67 -4.07 -5.71
CA GLN A 153 -14.35 -2.90 -6.24
C GLN A 153 -13.54 -1.62 -6.02
N LEU A 154 -12.99 -1.45 -4.82
CA LEU A 154 -12.11 -0.33 -4.49
C LEU A 154 -10.82 -0.37 -5.32
N ALA A 155 -10.21 -1.54 -5.49
CA ALA A 155 -8.98 -1.69 -6.28
C ALA A 155 -9.18 -1.25 -7.73
N VAL A 156 -10.28 -1.65 -8.38
CA VAL A 156 -10.60 -1.24 -9.76
C VAL A 156 -10.84 0.27 -9.83
N ARG A 157 -11.62 0.83 -8.90
CA ARG A 157 -11.91 2.28 -8.88
C ARG A 157 -10.67 3.13 -8.63
N ILE A 158 -9.81 2.70 -7.71
CA ILE A 158 -8.52 3.34 -7.43
C ILE A 158 -7.63 3.26 -8.67
N ASN A 159 -7.56 2.10 -9.33
CA ASN A 159 -6.75 1.90 -10.52
C ASN A 159 -7.18 2.82 -11.67
N ASP A 160 -8.47 2.92 -11.95
CA ASP A 160 -9.02 3.79 -12.99
C ASP A 160 -8.64 5.26 -12.75
N TYR A 161 -8.90 5.76 -11.53
CA TYR A 161 -8.59 7.13 -11.16
C TYR A 161 -7.08 7.43 -11.21
N LEU A 162 -6.26 6.56 -10.63
CA LEU A 162 -4.81 6.77 -10.59
C LEU A 162 -4.18 6.66 -11.98
N SER A 163 -4.68 5.75 -12.83
CA SER A 163 -4.21 5.64 -14.22
C SER A 163 -4.45 6.95 -14.97
N GLY A 164 -5.64 7.56 -14.84
CA GLY A 164 -5.92 8.86 -15.42
C GLY A 164 -5.06 9.99 -14.83
N LEU A 165 -4.87 9.99 -13.51
CA LEU A 165 -4.06 11.00 -12.81
C LEU A 165 -2.59 10.96 -13.25
N PHE A 166 -1.99 9.77 -13.37
CA PHE A 166 -0.61 9.61 -13.82
C PHE A 166 -0.46 9.86 -15.33
N PHE A 167 -1.41 9.40 -16.13
CA PHE A 167 -1.43 9.68 -17.56
C PHE A 167 -1.46 11.19 -17.85
N GLY A 168 -2.21 11.96 -17.06
CA GLY A 168 -2.28 13.42 -17.17
C GLY A 168 -0.96 14.16 -16.99
N ILE A 169 0.06 13.50 -16.42
CA ILE A 169 1.43 14.02 -16.28
C ILE A 169 2.46 13.24 -17.10
N GLY A 170 2.01 12.36 -18.01
CA GLY A 170 2.86 11.56 -18.90
C GLY A 170 3.53 10.36 -18.23
N LEU A 171 2.94 9.82 -17.17
CA LEU A 171 3.35 8.59 -16.48
C LEU A 171 2.39 7.43 -16.74
#